data_AF-A0A2V7PXF5-F1
#
_entry.id   AF-A0A2V7PXF5-F1
#
_cell.length_a   1.000
_cell.length_b   1.000
_cell.length_c   1.000
_cell.angle_alpha   90.00
_cell.angle_beta   90.00
_cell.angle_gamma   90.00
#
_symmetry.space_group_name_H-M   'P 1'
#
loop_
_entity.id
_entity.type
_entity.pdbx_description
1 polymer ?
#
loop_
_entity_poly.entity_id
_entity_poly.type
_entity_poly.pdbx_seq_one_letter_code
_entity_poly.pdbx_strand_id
1 'polypeptide(L)'
;YYLGRPRPPVFVLKDRNAVARDAAAVRAAQRSPNYLILYSDSVSADTGLLEHALGARLAPVTTVEPSMGDDLAHLINPRHNHATRAVVLSVIPLTATSR
;
A
#
# COMPACT_ATOMS: atom_id res chain seq x y z
N TYR A 1 17.35 -8.73 4.16
CA TYR A 1 17.69 -8.93 5.57
C TYR A 1 18.18 -7.60 6.12
N TYR A 2 17.50 -7.03 7.11
CA TYR A 2 18.03 -5.98 7.98
C TYR A 2 17.68 -6.44 9.40
N LEU A 3 18.70 -6.63 10.25
CA LEU A 3 18.58 -6.80 11.70
C LEU A 3 17.76 -8.00 12.23
N GLY A 4 17.96 -9.21 11.67
CA GLY A 4 17.66 -10.47 12.38
C GLY A 4 16.19 -10.76 12.79
N ARG A 5 15.23 -9.90 12.44
CA ARG A 5 13.79 -10.17 12.61
C ARG A 5 13.22 -10.76 11.32
N PRO A 6 12.25 -11.70 11.38
CA PRO A 6 11.50 -12.10 10.20
C PRO A 6 10.91 -10.83 9.59
N ARG A 7 11.28 -10.52 8.33
CA ARG A 7 10.73 -9.38 7.59
C ARG A 7 9.19 -9.46 7.70
N PRO A 8 8.52 -8.49 8.34
CA PRO A 8 7.07 -8.44 8.23
C PRO A 8 6.73 -8.23 6.76
N PRO A 9 5.69 -8.90 6.22
CA PRO A 9 5.40 -8.83 4.80
C PRO A 9 4.97 -7.41 4.44
N VAL A 10 5.79 -6.74 3.62
CA VAL A 10 5.45 -5.47 2.98
C VAL A 10 4.78 -5.80 1.67
N PHE A 11 3.54 -5.35 1.49
CA PHE A 11 2.83 -5.49 0.23
C PHE A 11 2.80 -4.13 -0.48
N VAL A 12 3.08 -4.17 -1.79
CA VAL A 12 3.15 -2.98 -2.63
C VAL A 12 1.99 -3.07 -3.62
N LEU A 13 1.11 -2.08 -3.57
CA LEU A 13 -0.07 -2.00 -4.42
C LEU A 13 0.17 -0.92 -5.46
N LYS A 14 0.35 -1.33 -6.73
CA LYS A 14 0.72 -0.43 -7.83
C LYS A 14 -0.43 -0.10 -8.78
N ASP A 15 -1.46 -0.94 -8.82
CA ASP A 15 -2.57 -0.80 -9.76
C ASP A 15 -3.91 -0.73 -9.02
N ARG A 16 -4.61 0.39 -9.21
CA ARG A 16 -5.93 0.67 -8.67
C ARG A 16 -6.97 -0.39 -9.06
N ASN A 17 -6.88 -0.93 -10.28
CA ASN A 17 -7.81 -1.95 -10.78
C ASN A 17 -7.50 -3.35 -10.21
N ALA A 18 -6.29 -3.55 -9.68
CA ALA A 18 -5.86 -4.81 -9.07
C ALA A 18 -6.06 -4.82 -7.55
N VAL A 19 -6.37 -3.68 -6.93
CA VAL A 19 -6.54 -3.51 -5.46
C VAL A 19 -7.35 -4.62 -4.80
N ALA A 20 -8.50 -5.00 -5.37
CA ALA A 20 -9.35 -6.05 -4.80
C ALA A 20 -8.69 -7.45 -4.87
N ARG A 21 -7.97 -7.73 -5.96
CA ARG A 21 -7.24 -8.98 -6.17
C ARG A 21 -6.02 -9.06 -5.25
N ASP A 22 -5.31 -7.96 -5.11
CA ASP A 22 -4.14 -7.87 -4.26
C ASP A 22 -4.54 -7.95 -2.78
N ALA A 23 -5.66 -7.33 -2.39
CA ALA A 23 -6.21 -7.46 -1.04
C ALA A 23 -6.63 -8.91 -0.72
N ALA A 24 -7.18 -9.65 -1.71
CA ALA A 24 -7.46 -11.08 -1.54
C ALA A 24 -6.17 -11.90 -1.37
N ALA A 25 -5.11 -11.60 -2.13
CA ALA A 25 -3.80 -12.23 -1.96
C ALA A 25 -3.18 -11.94 -0.59
N VAL A 26 -3.31 -10.70 -0.10
CA VAL A 26 -2.88 -10.27 1.23
C VAL A 26 -3.64 -11.04 2.33
N ARG A 27 -4.96 -11.18 2.21
CA ARG A 27 -5.78 -11.98 3.14
C ARG A 27 -5.39 -13.46 3.10
N ALA A 28 -5.11 -14.01 1.93
CA ALA A 28 -4.74 -15.42 1.74
C ALA A 28 -3.33 -15.75 2.30
N ALA A 29 -2.44 -14.77 2.39
CA ALA A 29 -1.05 -14.95 2.84
C ALA A 29 -0.88 -15.28 4.35
N GLN A 30 -1.97 -15.41 5.12
CA GLN A 30 -2.01 -15.76 6.56
C GLN A 30 -1.21 -14.87 7.52
N ARG A 31 -0.46 -13.90 7.03
CA ARG A 31 0.20 -12.84 7.81
C ARG A 31 -0.39 -11.51 7.40
N SER A 32 -1.12 -10.88 8.32
CA SER A 32 -1.57 -9.51 8.16
C SER A 32 -0.36 -8.60 7.92
N PRO A 33 -0.32 -7.81 6.85
CA PRO A 33 0.71 -6.79 6.69
C PRO A 33 0.68 -5.86 7.89
N ASN A 34 1.84 -5.35 8.31
CA ASN A 34 1.87 -4.22 9.24
C ASN A 34 1.84 -2.89 8.49
N TYR A 35 2.35 -2.87 7.26
CA TYR A 35 2.45 -1.66 6.43
C TYR A 35 2.09 -1.97 4.97
N LEU A 36 1.45 -1.00 4.32
CA LEU A 36 1.09 -0.98 2.91
C LEU A 36 1.67 0.28 2.27
N ILE A 37 2.17 0.15 1.05
CA ILE A 37 2.58 1.30 0.23
C ILE A 37 1.58 1.41 -0.90
N LEU A 38 0.87 2.53 -0.94
CA LEU A 38 -0.14 2.85 -1.95
C LEU A 38 0.39 3.98 -2.84
N TYR A 39 0.58 3.69 -4.13
CA TYR A 39 0.81 4.70 -5.16
C TYR A 39 -0.55 5.09 -5.74
N SER A 40 -1.02 6.31 -5.48
CA SER A 40 -2.33 6.77 -5.98
C SER A 40 -2.42 8.29 -6.01
N ASP A 41 -3.08 8.80 -7.06
CA ASP A 41 -3.47 10.20 -7.19
C ASP A 41 -4.69 10.56 -6.32
N SER A 42 -5.40 9.56 -5.79
CA SER A 42 -6.59 9.71 -4.93
C SER A 42 -6.50 8.81 -3.70
N VAL A 43 -5.58 9.16 -2.80
CA VAL A 43 -5.27 8.39 -1.58
C VAL A 43 -6.50 8.08 -0.75
N SER A 44 -7.42 9.02 -0.53
CA SER A 44 -8.59 8.82 0.33
C SER A 44 -9.57 7.79 -0.23
N ALA A 45 -9.87 7.85 -1.52
CA ALA A 45 -10.79 6.90 -2.17
C ALA A 45 -10.22 5.48 -2.18
N ASP A 46 -8.93 5.35 -2.50
CA ASP A 46 -8.28 4.05 -2.61
C ASP A 46 -7.97 3.44 -1.23
N THR A 47 -7.73 4.27 -0.21
CA THR A 47 -7.62 3.82 1.18
C THR A 47 -8.94 3.22 1.66
N GLY A 48 -10.08 3.85 1.40
CA GLY A 48 -11.39 3.31 1.79
C GLY A 48 -11.72 1.98 1.11
N LEU A 49 -11.38 1.84 -0.18
CA LEU A 49 -11.51 0.57 -0.91
C LEU A 49 -10.62 -0.52 -0.31
N LEU A 50 -9.38 -0.17 0.07
CA LEU A 50 -8.44 -1.09 0.70
C LEU A 50 -8.86 -1.50 2.11
N GLU A 51 -9.35 -0.57 2.93
CA GLU A 51 -9.88 -0.87 4.26
C GLU A 51 -11.03 -1.88 4.18
N HIS A 52 -11.96 -1.67 3.25
CA HIS A 52 -13.08 -2.59 3.01
C HIS A 52 -12.59 -3.96 2.50
N ALA A 53 -11.66 -3.95 1.53
CA ALA A 53 -11.14 -5.18 0.93
C ALA A 53 -10.23 -5.97 1.87
N LEU A 54 -9.55 -5.33 2.83
CA LEU A 54 -8.70 -5.98 3.82
C LEU A 54 -9.45 -6.31 5.11
N GLY A 55 -10.53 -5.60 5.42
CA GLY A 55 -11.26 -5.76 6.69
C GLY A 55 -10.42 -5.26 7.87
N ALA A 56 -9.61 -4.24 7.62
CA ALA A 56 -8.70 -3.63 8.58
C ALA A 56 -8.76 -2.11 8.41
N ARG A 57 -8.43 -1.37 9.47
CA ARG A 57 -8.28 0.08 9.35
C ARG A 57 -6.88 0.41 8.89
N LEU A 58 -6.74 1.45 8.08
CA LEU A 58 -5.45 1.92 7.57
C LEU A 58 -5.18 3.30 8.14
N ALA A 59 -4.06 3.45 8.82
CA ALA A 59 -3.62 4.75 9.34
C ALA A 59 -2.43 5.27 8.54
N PRO A 60 -2.48 6.49 8.00
CA PRO A 60 -1.34 7.09 7.29
C PRO A 60 -0.19 7.33 8.26
N VAL A 61 0.99 6.84 7.89
CA VAL A 61 2.24 7.00 8.63
C VAL A 61 3.07 8.12 8.03
N THR A 62 3.25 8.08 6.71
CA THR A 62 4.04 9.10 6.00
C THR A 62 3.68 9.13 4.52
N THR A 63 3.94 10.27 3.89
CA THR A 63 3.80 10.49 2.45
C THR A 63 5.20 10.57 1.84
N VAL A 64 5.42 9.82 0.77
CA VAL A 64 6.63 9.86 -0.03
C VAL A 64 6.30 10.60 -1.32
N GLU A 65 6.86 11.80 -1.44
CA GLU A 65 6.78 12.60 -2.66
C GLU A 65 7.73 12.04 -3.72
N PRO A 66 7.35 12.07 -5.01
CA PRO A 66 8.27 11.76 -6.10
C PRO A 66 9.44 12.75 -6.08
N SER A 67 10.63 12.27 -6.38
CA SER A 67 11.80 13.14 -6.53
C SER A 67 11.81 13.80 -7.91
N MET A 68 12.59 14.87 -8.08
CA MET A 68 12.82 15.48 -9.39
C MET A 68 13.38 14.48 -10.42
N GLY A 69 14.14 13.48 -9.97
CA GLY A 69 14.62 12.40 -10.83
C GLY A 69 13.50 11.49 -11.32
N ASP A 70 12.52 11.21 -10.46
CA ASP A 70 11.32 10.42 -10.81
C ASP A 70 10.45 11.18 -11.81
N ASP A 71 10.30 12.50 -11.63
CA ASP A 71 9.57 13.37 -12.56
C ASP A 71 10.23 13.38 -13.95
N LEU A 72 11.55 13.52 -14.01
CA LEU A 72 12.31 13.47 -15.26
C LEU A 72 12.23 12.09 -15.93
N ALA A 73 12.35 11.01 -15.14
CA ALA A 73 12.21 9.65 -15.65
C ALA A 73 10.79 9.40 -16.19
N HIS A 74 9.76 9.92 -15.53
CA HIS A 74 8.37 9.87 -16.00
C HIS A 74 8.19 10.67 -17.30
N LEU A 75 8.78 11.87 -17.41
CA LEU A 75 8.73 12.66 -18.64
C LEU A 75 9.35 11.94 -19.84
N ILE A 76 10.44 11.19 -19.62
CA ILE A 76 11.12 10.41 -20.67
C ILE A 76 10.34 9.14 -21.03
N ASN A 77 9.74 8.44 -20.07
CA ASN A 77 8.98 7.21 -20.31
C ASN A 77 7.76 7.10 -19.38
N PRO A 78 6.66 7.79 -19.72
CA PRO A 78 5.49 7.90 -18.83
C PRO A 78 4.72 6.58 -18.68
N ARG A 79 4.97 5.60 -19.56
CA ARG A 79 4.30 4.29 -19.51
C ARG A 79 4.91 3.33 -18.50
N HIS A 80 6.15 3.56 -18.07
CA HIS A 80 6.90 2.60 -17.22
C HIS A 80 7.42 3.22 -15.93
N ASN A 81 7.59 4.54 -15.91
CA ASN A 81 8.04 5.27 -14.72
C ASN A 81 6.84 5.96 -14.09
N HIS A 82 6.75 5.98 -12.77
CA HIS A 82 5.67 6.63 -12.05
C HIS A 82 6.22 7.82 -11.27
N ALA A 83 5.70 9.01 -11.55
CA ALA A 83 5.92 10.23 -10.76
C ALA A 83 4.74 10.47 -9.80
N THR A 84 4.17 9.39 -9.27
CA THR A 84 2.97 9.44 -8.42
C THR A 84 3.38 9.40 -6.96
N ARG A 85 2.75 10.24 -6.14
CA ARG A 85 2.90 10.22 -4.67
C ARG A 85 2.57 8.83 -4.12
N ALA A 86 3.38 8.40 -3.16
CA ALA A 86 3.11 7.17 -2.42
C ALA A 86 2.76 7.50 -0.96
N VAL A 87 1.82 6.75 -0.39
CA VAL A 87 1.50 6.85 1.03
C VAL A 87 1.81 5.52 1.70
N VAL A 88 2.53 5.59 2.81
CA VAL A 88 2.77 4.46 3.70
C VAL A 88 1.66 4.43 4.73
N LEU A 89 0.89 3.35 4.72
CA LEU A 89 -0.23 3.12 5.61
C LEU A 89 0.14 1.99 6.57
N SER A 90 -0.07 2.18 7.87
CA SER A 90 -0.03 1.07 8.83
C SER A 90 -1.38 0.36 8.85
N VAL A 91 -1.37 -0.97 8.84
CA VAL A 91 -2.58 -1.78 8.95
C VAL A 91 -2.89 -2.01 10.43
N ILE A 92 -4.06 -1.59 10.85
CA ILE A 92 -4.59 -1.81 12.19
C ILE A 92 -5.66 -2.90 12.04
N PRO A 93 -5.38 -4.15 12.47
CA PRO A 93 -6.38 -5.19 12.47
C PRO A 93 -7.59 -4.74 13.29
N LEU A 94 -8.78 -4.90 12.73
CA LEU A 94 -9.99 -4.84 13.54
C LEU A 94 -9.98 -6.09 14.40
N THR A 95 -9.48 -5.99 15.65
CA THR A 95 -9.63 -7.08 16.61
C THR A 95 -11.12 -7.40 16.68
N ALA A 96 -11.48 -8.61 16.24
CA ALA A 96 -12.82 -9.12 16.41
C ALA A 96 -13.10 -9.11 17.92
N THR A 97 -14.01 -8.24 18.35
CA THR A 97 -14.54 -8.29 19.69
C THR A 97 -15.23 -9.65 19.81
N SER A 98 -14.56 -10.61 20.44
CA SER A 98 -15.13 -11.90 20.80
C SER A 98 -16.39 -11.64 21.63
N ARG A 99 -17.54 -12.09 21.13
CA ARG A 99 -18.75 -12.32 21.93
C ARG A 99 -19.10 -13.80 21.80
#